data_AF-A0A2J7PN43-F1
#
_entry.id   AF-A0A2J7PN43-F1
#
_cell.length_a   1.000
_cell.length_b   1.000
_cell.length_c   1.000
_cell.angle_alpha   90.00
_cell.angle_beta   90.00
_cell.angle_gamma   90.00
#
_symmetry.space_group_name_H-M   'P 1'
#
loop_
_entity.id
_entity.type
_entity.pdbx_description
1 polymer ?
#
loop_
_entity_poly.entity_id
_entity_poly.type
_entity_poly.pdbx_seq_one_letter_code
_entity_poly.pdbx_strand_id
1 'polypeptide(L)'
;MLVKPENEGKYSCVVKNRLYEDSAEGSVTITGKEDFSIILAASIVVCVIGIVVLVIVLIVKVRKQRKLQEELNLAGLANFEKGAVDSINPELPLDEQADLLPYDQTWEFSREKLVLGKQLGVGAFGVVMKAEAYGIVDNEEKTTVAVKMVKSGADRSFIKALASELKIMIHLGKHLNVVNLLGASTRNLAKMQLMIIVEFCQYGNLHNYLLRHRDDFVNQLDHTTGKLNLALGMEKFSRSQSTKNKTKYYILQTFLFPTTFLV
;
A
#
# COMPACT_ATOMS: atom_id res chain seq x y z
N MET A 1 30.18 67.59 7.92
CA MET A 1 31.44 66.84 7.89
C MET A 1 31.10 65.37 8.06
N LEU A 2 31.54 64.50 7.14
CA LEU A 2 31.38 63.05 7.28
C LEU A 2 32.50 62.52 8.18
N VAL A 3 32.13 61.85 9.26
CA VAL A 3 33.07 61.18 10.18
C VAL A 3 33.72 60.01 9.43
N LYS A 4 35.05 59.96 9.38
CA LYS A 4 35.81 58.89 8.71
C LYS A 4 36.48 57.97 9.75
N PRO A 5 36.88 56.74 9.37
CA PRO A 5 37.50 55.78 10.30
C PRO A 5 38.74 56.32 11.02
N GLU A 6 39.51 57.20 10.37
CA GLU A 6 40.68 57.85 10.95
C GLU A 6 40.38 58.91 12.02
N ASN A 7 39.10 59.25 12.24
CA ASN A 7 38.66 60.19 13.28
C ASN A 7 38.40 59.50 14.63
N GLU A 8 38.63 58.20 14.75
CA GLU A 8 38.58 57.47 16.01
C GLU A 8 39.83 57.79 16.85
N GLY A 9 39.62 58.25 18.09
CA GLY A 9 40.73 58.67 18.94
C GLY A 9 40.31 59.50 20.15
N LYS A 10 41.30 59.82 20.98
CA LYS A 10 41.13 60.69 22.15
C LYS A 10 41.47 62.12 21.76
N TYR A 11 40.51 63.02 21.90
CA TYR A 11 40.68 64.44 21.63
C TYR A 11 40.77 65.20 22.94
N SER A 12 41.76 66.09 23.07
CA SER A 12 41.86 67.02 24.17
C SER A 12 41.68 68.45 23.65
N CYS A 13 40.87 69.23 24.35
CA CYS A 13 40.76 70.66 24.13
C CYS A 13 41.39 71.35 25.33
N VAL A 14 42.36 72.22 25.08
CA VAL A 14 43.09 72.94 26.11
C VAL A 14 42.89 74.43 25.88
N VAL A 15 42.36 75.12 26.89
CA VAL A 15 42.19 76.58 26.89
C VAL A 15 43.23 77.18 27.84
N LYS A 16 44.06 78.09 27.32
CA LYS A 16 45.09 78.77 28.10
C LYS A 16 44.87 80.28 28.10
N ASN A 17 44.99 80.88 29.28
CA ASN A 17 45.17 82.32 29.46
C ASN A 17 46.38 82.57 30.37
N ARG A 18 46.86 83.81 30.50
CA ARG A 18 48.06 84.20 31.27
C ARG A 18 48.03 83.81 32.75
N LEU A 19 46.88 83.38 33.29
CA LEU A 19 46.68 83.05 34.71
C LEU A 19 46.15 81.62 34.95
N TYR A 20 45.60 80.92 33.94
CA TYR A 20 45.08 79.56 34.12
C TYR A 20 45.13 78.75 32.82
N GLU A 21 45.27 77.43 32.97
CA GLU A 21 45.17 76.44 31.91
C GLU A 21 44.19 75.36 32.38
N ASP A 22 43.20 75.06 31.54
CA ASP A 22 42.23 74.00 31.80
C ASP A 22 42.02 73.19 30.54
N SER A 23 41.74 71.91 30.73
CA SER A 23 41.68 70.94 29.65
C SER A 23 40.54 69.97 29.85
N ALA A 24 39.77 69.76 28.79
CA ALA A 24 38.76 68.72 28.73
C ALA A 24 39.20 67.65 27.71
N GLU A 25 39.03 66.39 28.08
CA GLU A 25 39.28 65.26 27.19
C GLU A 25 37.97 64.56 26.86
N GLY A 26 37.83 64.14 25.59
CA GLY A 26 36.72 63.32 25.12
C GLY A 26 37.23 62.28 24.12
N SER A 27 36.72 61.06 24.19
CA SER A 27 37.05 60.00 23.24
C SER A 27 35.90 59.80 22.25
N VAL A 28 36.23 59.69 20.97
CA VAL A 28 35.28 59.31 19.92
C VAL A 28 35.64 57.90 19.47
N THR A 29 34.74 56.94 19.71
CA THR A 29 34.84 55.55 19.22
C THR A 29 33.80 55.31 18.14
N ILE A 30 34.19 54.71 17.03
CA ILE A 30 33.29 54.45 15.88
C ILE A 30 32.76 53.02 16.01
N THR A 31 31.69 52.86 16.78
CA THR A 31 30.99 51.57 16.97
C THR A 31 30.25 51.16 15.70
N GLY A 32 30.71 50.10 15.03
CA GLY A 32 29.98 49.51 13.90
C GLY A 32 30.75 48.51 13.03
N LYS A 33 32.10 48.56 13.01
CA LYS A 33 32.93 47.64 12.19
C LYS A 33 33.13 46.27 12.85
N GLU A 34 33.30 46.25 14.17
CA GLU A 34 33.47 45.02 14.94
C GLU A 34 32.14 44.24 15.04
N ASP A 35 31.03 44.94 15.28
CA ASP A 35 29.70 44.33 15.39
C ASP A 35 29.27 43.63 14.09
N PHE A 36 29.49 44.28 12.94
CA PHE A 36 29.17 43.69 11.63
C PHE A 36 29.98 42.41 11.35
N SER A 37 31.26 42.39 11.76
CA SER A 37 32.14 41.23 11.56
C SER A 37 31.68 40.02 12.37
N ILE A 38 31.23 40.24 13.61
CA ILE A 38 30.68 39.19 14.48
C ILE A 38 29.36 38.65 13.91
N ILE A 39 28.47 39.54 13.45
CA ILE A 39 27.17 39.15 12.87
C ILE A 39 27.39 38.32 11.59
N LEU A 40 28.31 38.74 10.72
CA LEU A 40 28.65 37.99 9.50
C LEU A 40 29.19 36.60 9.85
N ALA A 41 30.13 36.50 10.78
CA ALA A 41 30.69 35.23 11.23
C ALA A 41 29.60 34.30 11.82
N ALA A 42 28.73 34.83 12.68
CA ALA A 42 27.60 34.10 13.24
C ALA A 42 26.64 33.60 12.14
N SER A 43 26.35 34.43 11.14
CA SER A 43 25.49 34.04 10.01
C SER A 43 26.08 32.89 9.19
N ILE A 44 27.39 32.89 8.97
CA ILE A 44 28.09 31.82 8.25
C ILE A 44 28.00 30.52 9.05
N VAL A 45 28.22 30.58 10.37
CA VAL A 45 28.11 29.39 11.24
C VAL A 45 26.70 28.81 11.20
N VAL A 46 25.67 29.64 11.27
CA VAL A 46 24.27 29.19 11.16
C VAL A 46 23.99 28.56 9.79
N CYS A 47 24.47 29.16 8.70
CA CYS A 47 24.36 28.60 7.36
C CYS A 47 25.06 27.23 7.23
N VAL A 48 26.27 27.09 7.78
CA VAL A 48 27.01 25.83 7.77
C VAL A 48 26.26 24.75 8.55
N ILE A 49 25.72 25.07 9.73
CA ILE A 49 24.89 24.14 10.51
C ILE A 49 23.65 23.72 9.71
N GLY A 50 22.97 24.68 9.06
CA GLY A 50 21.82 24.41 8.20
C GLY A 50 22.16 23.45 7.05
N ILE A 51 23.31 23.65 6.39
CA ILE A 51 23.79 22.76 5.32
C ILE A 51 24.09 21.36 5.87
N VAL A 52 24.77 21.27 7.03
CA VAL A 52 25.07 19.97 7.65
C VAL A 52 23.78 19.21 7.98
N VAL A 53 22.78 19.88 8.55
CA VAL A 53 21.47 19.27 8.83
C VAL A 53 20.79 18.80 7.54
N LEU A 54 20.80 19.62 6.49
CA LEU A 54 20.25 19.24 5.17
C LEU A 54 20.95 17.99 4.62
N VAL A 55 22.27 17.94 4.66
CA VAL A 55 23.06 16.78 4.18
C VAL A 55 22.72 15.53 4.99
N ILE A 56 22.59 15.62 6.32
CA ILE A 56 22.19 14.50 7.17
C ILE A 56 20.79 13.99 6.77
N VAL A 57 19.82 14.89 6.57
CA VAL A 57 18.46 14.52 6.16
C VAL A 57 18.46 13.82 4.79
N LEU A 58 19.24 14.33 3.83
CA LEU A 58 19.39 13.69 2.52
C LEU A 58 20.03 12.30 2.63
N ILE A 59 21.10 12.14 3.42
CA ILE A 59 21.74 10.84 3.66
C ILE A 59 20.75 9.86 4.29
N VAL A 60 19.97 10.27 5.29
CA VAL A 60 18.96 9.41 5.94
C VAL A 60 17.88 9.02 4.94
N LYS A 61 17.36 9.97 4.15
CA LYS A 61 16.34 9.70 3.13
C LYS A 61 16.83 8.71 2.08
N VAL A 62 18.05 8.92 1.57
CA VAL A 62 18.69 8.03 0.58
C VAL A 62 18.93 6.64 1.18
N ARG A 63 19.48 6.54 2.40
CA ARG A 63 19.70 5.24 3.06
C ARG A 63 18.40 4.48 3.28
N LYS A 64 17.35 5.16 3.73
CA LYS A 64 16.02 4.58 3.94
C LYS A 64 15.44 4.06 2.62
N GLN A 65 15.54 4.85 1.55
CA GLN A 65 15.03 4.45 0.23
C GLN A 65 15.82 3.29 -0.37
N ARG A 66 17.15 3.29 -0.24
CA ARG A 66 18.00 2.18 -0.73
C ARG A 66 17.67 0.87 -0.02
N LYS A 67 17.50 0.88 1.31
CA LYS A 67 17.11 -0.33 2.06
C LYS A 67 15.76 -0.86 1.60
N LEU A 68 14.81 0.03 1.33
CA LEU A 68 13.48 -0.35 0.83
C LEU A 68 13.54 -0.98 -0.57
N GLN A 69 14.36 -0.42 -1.46
CA GLN A 69 14.59 -0.95 -2.81
C GLN A 69 15.29 -2.31 -2.76
N GLU A 70 16.25 -2.48 -1.86
CA GLU A 70 16.96 -3.75 -1.66
C GLU A 70 16.01 -4.87 -1.22
N GLU A 71 15.08 -4.59 -0.30
CA GLU A 71 14.06 -5.56 0.11
C GLU A 71 13.18 -6.01 -1.06
N LEU A 72 12.74 -5.08 -1.93
CA LEU A 72 12.00 -5.44 -3.15
C LEU A 72 12.82 -6.30 -4.10
N ASN A 73 14.09 -5.95 -4.30
CA ASN A 73 14.99 -6.72 -5.15
C ASN A 73 15.18 -8.14 -4.62
N LEU A 74 15.40 -8.29 -3.31
CA LEU A 74 15.54 -9.59 -2.64
C LEU A 74 14.27 -10.44 -2.70
N ALA A 75 13.09 -9.82 -2.73
CA ALA A 75 11.82 -10.52 -2.93
C ALA A 75 11.51 -10.83 -4.41
N GLY A 76 12.35 -10.38 -5.36
CA GLY A 76 12.09 -10.51 -6.79
C GLY A 76 10.95 -9.62 -7.29
N LEU A 77 10.65 -8.52 -6.59
CA LEU A 77 9.55 -7.59 -6.86
C LEU A 77 10.00 -6.25 -7.45
N ALA A 78 11.28 -6.12 -7.83
CA ALA A 78 11.84 -4.90 -8.41
C ALA A 78 11.08 -4.42 -9.66
N ASN A 79 10.63 -5.37 -10.49
CA ASN A 79 9.90 -5.12 -11.73
C ASN A 79 8.40 -5.40 -11.58
N PHE A 80 7.86 -5.33 -10.35
CA PHE A 80 6.46 -5.68 -10.07
C PHE A 80 5.47 -4.90 -10.95
N GLU A 81 5.66 -3.58 -11.09
CA GLU A 81 4.77 -2.71 -11.88
C GLU A 81 4.90 -2.93 -13.39
N LYS A 82 6.13 -2.87 -13.92
CA LYS A 82 6.37 -2.92 -15.36
C LYS A 82 6.19 -4.31 -15.96
N GLY A 83 6.46 -5.36 -15.18
CA GLY A 83 6.58 -6.72 -15.73
C GLY A 83 7.70 -6.85 -16.78
N ALA A 84 7.65 -7.92 -17.55
CA ALA A 84 8.52 -8.25 -18.66
C ALA A 84 7.71 -8.97 -19.76
N VAL A 85 6.70 -8.28 -20.29
CA VAL A 85 5.70 -8.84 -21.23
C VAL A 85 6.36 -9.39 -22.50
N ASP A 86 7.40 -8.73 -23.01
CA ASP A 86 8.13 -9.16 -24.20
C ASP A 86 8.84 -10.52 -24.05
N SER A 87 8.99 -10.99 -22.81
CA SER A 87 9.61 -12.28 -22.48
C SER A 87 8.59 -13.40 -22.27
N ILE A 88 7.29 -13.14 -22.42
CA ILE A 88 6.25 -14.15 -22.23
C ILE A 88 6.24 -15.11 -23.43
N ASN A 89 6.42 -16.40 -23.15
CA ASN A 89 6.28 -17.44 -24.16
C ASN A 89 4.79 -17.85 -24.28
N PRO A 90 4.15 -17.69 -25.46
CA PRO A 90 2.76 -18.10 -25.68
C PRO A 90 2.54 -19.63 -25.68
N GLU A 91 3.60 -20.44 -25.79
CA GLU A 91 3.51 -21.90 -25.77
C GLU A 91 3.41 -22.47 -24.35
N LEU A 92 3.68 -21.66 -23.33
CA LEU A 92 3.65 -22.07 -21.93
C LEU A 92 2.42 -21.52 -21.20
N PRO A 93 1.91 -22.24 -20.18
CA PRO A 93 0.84 -21.75 -19.32
C PRO A 93 1.19 -20.40 -18.67
N LEU A 94 0.17 -19.55 -18.49
CA LEU A 94 0.37 -18.21 -17.94
C LEU A 94 0.75 -18.23 -16.45
N ASP A 95 0.25 -19.20 -15.70
CA ASP A 95 0.53 -19.36 -14.28
C ASP A 95 2.01 -19.65 -13.99
N GLU A 96 2.71 -20.33 -14.90
CA GLU A 96 4.16 -20.55 -14.82
C GLU A 96 4.98 -19.26 -15.06
N GLN A 97 4.38 -18.27 -15.74
CA GLN A 97 5.05 -17.04 -16.17
C GLN A 97 4.43 -15.76 -15.58
N ALA A 98 3.58 -15.90 -14.56
CA ALA A 98 2.82 -14.80 -13.98
C ALA A 98 3.68 -13.68 -13.38
N ASP A 99 4.93 -13.97 -13.02
CA ASP A 99 5.91 -12.98 -12.57
C ASP A 99 6.20 -11.90 -13.62
N LEU A 100 6.10 -12.27 -14.91
CA LEU A 100 6.38 -11.40 -16.07
C LEU A 100 5.20 -10.47 -16.40
N LEU A 101 4.00 -10.73 -15.88
CA LEU A 101 2.86 -9.84 -16.09
C LEU A 101 3.08 -8.48 -15.42
N PRO A 102 2.57 -7.37 -16.00
CA PRO A 102 2.61 -6.07 -15.36
C PRO A 102 1.54 -5.97 -14.26
N TYR A 103 1.74 -5.07 -13.31
CA TYR A 103 0.69 -4.68 -12.37
C TYR A 103 0.06 -3.36 -12.81
N ASP A 104 -1.25 -3.36 -12.99
CA ASP A 104 -2.03 -2.17 -13.32
C ASP A 104 -2.42 -1.40 -12.04
N GLN A 105 -1.90 -0.18 -11.91
CA GLN A 105 -2.15 0.70 -10.76
C GLN A 105 -3.61 1.17 -10.65
N THR A 106 -4.45 0.99 -11.67
CA THR A 106 -5.90 1.29 -11.58
C THR A 106 -6.59 0.43 -10.51
N TRP A 107 -6.02 -0.72 -10.18
CA TRP A 107 -6.50 -1.60 -9.11
C TRP A 107 -6.03 -1.18 -7.71
N GLU A 108 -5.20 -0.15 -7.57
CA GLU A 108 -4.67 0.27 -6.27
C GLU A 108 -5.78 0.88 -5.38
N PHE A 109 -5.96 0.29 -4.20
CA PHE A 109 -6.92 0.70 -3.19
C PHE A 109 -6.21 1.17 -1.92
N SER A 110 -6.70 2.28 -1.35
CA SER A 110 -6.17 2.86 -0.13
C SER A 110 -6.42 1.95 1.07
N ARG A 111 -5.35 1.49 1.73
CA ARG A 111 -5.42 0.64 2.94
C ARG A 111 -6.20 1.33 4.07
N GLU A 112 -6.18 2.65 4.12
CA GLU A 112 -6.89 3.45 5.13
C GLU A 112 -8.41 3.30 5.03
N LYS A 113 -8.93 2.96 3.83
CA LYS A 113 -10.35 2.69 3.58
C LYS A 113 -10.73 1.21 3.77
N LEU A 114 -9.84 0.39 4.34
CA LEU A 114 -10.03 -1.04 4.52
C LEU A 114 -9.98 -1.41 6.01
N VAL A 115 -11.10 -1.90 6.55
CA VAL A 115 -11.21 -2.35 7.94
C VAL A 115 -11.20 -3.87 7.98
N LEU A 116 -10.08 -4.45 8.38
CA LEU A 116 -9.95 -5.90 8.55
C LEU A 116 -10.76 -6.39 9.75
N GLY A 117 -11.47 -7.49 9.56
CA GLY A 117 -12.31 -8.16 10.56
C GLY A 117 -11.80 -9.56 10.89
N LYS A 118 -12.71 -10.54 10.93
CA LYS A 118 -12.40 -11.92 11.31
C LYS A 118 -11.61 -12.67 10.23
N GLN A 119 -10.79 -13.63 10.65
CA GLN A 119 -10.18 -14.60 9.74
C GLN A 119 -11.24 -15.52 9.12
N LEU A 120 -11.18 -15.69 7.80
CA LEU A 120 -12.04 -16.61 7.04
C LEU A 120 -11.33 -17.94 6.78
N GLY A 121 -10.02 -17.90 6.52
CA GLY A 121 -9.24 -19.10 6.21
C GLY A 121 -7.74 -18.86 6.21
N VAL A 122 -6.99 -19.95 6.22
CA VAL A 122 -5.52 -19.97 6.13
C VAL A 122 -5.14 -20.94 5.03
N GLY A 123 -4.36 -20.45 4.07
CA GLY A 123 -3.80 -21.26 2.99
C GLY A 123 -2.30 -21.43 3.14
N ALA A 124 -1.68 -22.10 2.16
CA ALA A 124 -0.23 -22.27 2.08
C ALA A 124 0.51 -20.93 2.02
N PHE A 125 -0.06 -19.95 1.31
CA PHE A 125 0.59 -18.68 1.00
C PHE A 125 0.22 -17.53 1.96
N GLY A 126 -0.70 -17.74 2.89
CA GLY A 126 -1.13 -16.66 3.77
C GLY A 126 -2.47 -16.89 4.46
N VAL A 127 -3.16 -15.77 4.70
CA VAL A 127 -4.42 -15.71 5.42
C VAL A 127 -5.44 -14.92 4.60
N VAL A 128 -6.70 -15.37 4.67
CA VAL A 128 -7.84 -14.65 4.11
C VAL A 128 -8.67 -14.10 5.27
N MET A 129 -8.89 -12.80 5.25
CA MET A 129 -9.63 -12.07 6.27
C MET A 129 -10.93 -11.52 5.66
N LYS A 130 -12.02 -11.52 6.43
CA LYS A 130 -13.20 -10.71 6.13
C LYS A 130 -12.83 -9.25 6.37
N ALA A 131 -13.28 -8.33 5.54
CA ALA A 131 -13.09 -6.90 5.76
C ALA A 131 -14.29 -6.09 5.27
N GLU A 132 -14.36 -4.84 5.70
CA GLU A 132 -15.25 -3.83 5.15
C GLU A 132 -14.39 -2.81 4.38
N ALA A 133 -14.72 -2.57 3.12
CA ALA A 133 -14.04 -1.62 2.26
C ALA A 133 -14.96 -0.45 1.91
N TYR A 134 -14.48 0.77 2.09
CA TYR A 134 -15.29 1.98 1.89
C TYR A 134 -15.06 2.58 0.50
N GLY A 135 -16.12 2.68 -0.30
CA GLY A 135 -16.09 3.23 -1.66
C GLY A 135 -15.20 2.44 -2.63
N ILE A 136 -15.18 1.10 -2.50
CA ILE A 136 -14.47 0.22 -3.45
C ILE A 136 -15.35 -0.14 -4.67
N VAL A 137 -16.68 -0.17 -4.49
CA VAL A 137 -17.65 -0.34 -5.56
C VAL A 137 -18.41 0.97 -5.75
N ASP A 138 -18.58 1.38 -7.00
CA ASP A 138 -19.35 2.57 -7.33
C ASP A 138 -20.79 2.45 -6.79
N ASN A 139 -21.27 3.53 -6.16
CA ASN A 139 -22.60 3.61 -5.52
C ASN A 139 -22.77 2.78 -4.23
N GLU A 140 -21.71 2.15 -3.72
CA GLU A 140 -21.71 1.52 -2.40
C GLU A 140 -20.78 2.29 -1.45
N GLU A 141 -21.34 2.85 -0.37
CA GLU A 141 -20.52 3.50 0.67
C GLU A 141 -19.57 2.49 1.33
N LYS A 142 -20.06 1.26 1.57
CA LYS A 142 -19.36 0.20 2.27
C LYS A 142 -19.72 -1.15 1.68
N THR A 143 -18.70 -1.91 1.31
CA THR A 143 -18.82 -3.25 0.74
C THR A 143 -18.09 -4.25 1.63
N THR A 144 -18.74 -5.36 1.94
CA THR A 144 -18.08 -6.49 2.60
C THR A 144 -17.21 -7.23 1.59
N VAL A 145 -15.93 -7.42 1.90
CA VAL A 145 -14.93 -8.02 1.00
C VAL A 145 -14.13 -9.11 1.70
N ALA A 146 -13.42 -9.93 0.91
CA ALA A 146 -12.38 -10.81 1.42
C ALA A 146 -11.00 -10.26 1.04
N VAL A 147 -10.06 -10.32 1.98
CA VAL A 147 -8.71 -9.78 1.81
C VAL A 147 -7.70 -10.89 2.00
N LYS A 148 -6.96 -11.23 0.94
CA LYS A 148 -5.85 -12.18 0.99
C LYS A 148 -4.55 -11.44 1.23
N MET A 149 -3.78 -11.91 2.21
CA MET A 149 -2.49 -11.33 2.59
C MET A 149 -1.55 -12.41 3.13
N VAL A 150 -0.25 -12.15 3.09
CA VAL A 150 0.74 -13.03 3.75
C VAL A 150 0.67 -12.87 5.28
N LYS A 151 1.05 -13.91 6.02
CA LYS A 151 1.18 -13.83 7.48
C LYS A 151 2.38 -12.96 7.87
N SER A 152 2.34 -12.37 9.06
CA SER A 152 3.50 -11.67 9.62
C SER A 152 4.69 -12.63 9.75
N GLY A 153 5.86 -12.22 9.26
CA GLY A 153 7.06 -13.06 9.27
C GLY A 153 7.09 -14.17 8.21
N ALA A 154 6.17 -14.16 7.25
CA ALA A 154 6.22 -15.06 6.10
C ALA A 154 7.48 -14.82 5.25
N ASP A 155 7.97 -15.88 4.63
CA ASP A 155 9.11 -15.81 3.70
C ASP A 155 8.80 -14.95 2.47
N ARG A 156 9.84 -14.37 1.86
CA ARG A 156 9.74 -13.52 0.67
C ARG A 156 9.15 -14.28 -0.54
N SER A 157 9.33 -15.59 -0.59
CA SER A 157 8.69 -16.43 -1.62
C SER A 157 7.16 -16.34 -1.59
N PHE A 158 6.54 -16.20 -0.41
CA PHE A 158 5.08 -16.09 -0.28
C PHE A 158 4.54 -14.75 -0.75
N ILE A 159 5.25 -13.64 -0.51
CA ILE A 159 4.84 -12.34 -1.05
C ILE A 159 4.94 -12.33 -2.57
N LYS A 160 5.96 -13.00 -3.12
CA LYS A 160 6.13 -13.15 -4.56
C LYS A 160 5.00 -13.97 -5.16
N ALA A 161 4.68 -15.14 -4.59
CA ALA A 161 3.55 -15.95 -5.04
C ALA A 161 2.21 -15.20 -4.98
N LEU A 162 1.97 -14.42 -3.91
CA LEU A 162 0.78 -13.59 -3.80
C LEU A 162 0.75 -12.47 -4.86
N ALA A 163 1.90 -11.89 -5.20
CA ALA A 163 2.03 -10.92 -6.29
C ALA A 163 1.71 -11.54 -7.66
N SER A 164 2.18 -12.76 -7.92
CA SER A 164 1.86 -13.50 -9.15
C SER A 164 0.36 -13.82 -9.23
N GLU A 165 -0.26 -14.24 -8.12
CA GLU A 165 -1.70 -14.47 -8.04
C GLU A 165 -2.51 -13.21 -8.35
N LEU A 166 -2.14 -12.06 -7.78
CA LEU A 166 -2.76 -10.78 -8.09
C LEU A 166 -2.70 -10.47 -9.60
N LYS A 167 -1.53 -10.64 -10.21
CA LYS A 167 -1.33 -10.38 -11.65
C LYS A 167 -2.18 -11.30 -12.52
N ILE A 168 -2.31 -12.58 -12.15
CA ILE A 168 -3.20 -13.52 -12.84
C ILE A 168 -4.66 -13.05 -12.73
N MET A 169 -5.12 -12.65 -11.54
CA MET A 169 -6.50 -12.16 -11.36
C MET A 169 -6.78 -10.92 -12.21
N ILE A 170 -5.83 -9.98 -12.29
CA ILE A 170 -5.95 -8.81 -13.17
C ILE A 170 -6.08 -9.24 -14.63
N HIS A 171 -5.23 -10.17 -15.08
CA HIS A 171 -5.22 -10.64 -16.47
C HIS A 171 -6.49 -11.40 -16.85
N LEU A 172 -7.03 -12.24 -15.96
CA LEU A 172 -8.27 -12.99 -16.18
C LEU A 172 -9.50 -12.08 -16.29
N GLY A 173 -9.48 -10.94 -15.58
CA GLY A 173 -10.60 -10.01 -15.53
C GLY A 173 -11.80 -10.52 -14.74
N LYS A 174 -12.96 -9.90 -14.95
CA LYS A 174 -14.19 -10.23 -14.22
C LYS A 174 -14.97 -11.34 -14.89
N HIS A 175 -15.46 -12.29 -14.11
CA HIS A 175 -16.29 -13.39 -14.58
C HIS A 175 -17.28 -13.86 -13.51
N LEU A 176 -18.47 -14.32 -13.91
CA LEU A 176 -19.54 -14.70 -12.99
C LEU A 176 -19.18 -15.90 -12.09
N ASN A 177 -18.44 -16.86 -12.65
CA ASN A 177 -18.12 -18.13 -11.98
C ASN A 177 -16.69 -18.17 -11.43
N VAL A 178 -16.00 -17.02 -11.36
CA VAL A 178 -14.66 -16.88 -10.81
C VAL A 178 -14.71 -15.74 -9.80
N VAL A 179 -14.00 -15.89 -8.68
CA VAL A 179 -13.97 -14.83 -7.66
C VAL A 179 -13.35 -13.58 -8.27
N ASN A 180 -14.11 -12.48 -8.24
CA ASN A 180 -13.74 -11.23 -8.86
C ASN A 180 -12.80 -10.41 -7.98
N LEU A 181 -11.73 -9.90 -8.59
CA LEU A 181 -10.89 -8.86 -8.02
C LEU A 181 -11.67 -7.56 -7.92
N LEU A 182 -11.56 -6.88 -6.78
CA LEU A 182 -12.13 -5.55 -6.54
C LEU A 182 -11.04 -4.50 -6.40
N GLY A 183 -9.86 -4.89 -5.93
CA GLY A 183 -8.70 -4.00 -5.78
C GLY A 183 -7.52 -4.72 -5.15
N ALA A 184 -6.42 -3.99 -5.00
CA ALA A 184 -5.23 -4.44 -4.30
C ALA A 184 -4.59 -3.27 -3.57
N SER A 185 -3.86 -3.54 -2.48
CA SER A 185 -3.07 -2.50 -1.82
C SER A 185 -1.60 -2.90 -1.85
N THR A 186 -0.82 -2.15 -2.62
CA THR A 186 0.57 -2.47 -2.98
C THR A 186 1.56 -1.39 -2.54
N ARG A 187 1.11 -0.23 -2.04
CA ARG A 187 1.96 0.89 -1.58
C ARG A 187 3.08 0.51 -0.60
N ASN A 188 2.90 -0.54 0.20
CA ASN A 188 3.88 -1.00 1.19
C ASN A 188 4.52 -2.33 0.78
N LEU A 189 4.59 -2.65 -0.52
CA LEU A 189 5.18 -3.89 -1.02
C LEU A 189 6.61 -4.12 -0.53
N ALA A 190 7.39 -3.04 -0.43
CA ALA A 190 8.76 -3.09 0.04
C ALA A 190 8.91 -3.34 1.55
N LYS A 191 7.81 -3.30 2.31
CA LYS A 191 7.71 -3.81 3.69
C LYS A 191 7.06 -5.20 3.74
N MET A 192 6.97 -5.90 2.60
CA MET A 192 6.29 -7.17 2.43
C MET A 192 4.80 -7.13 2.81
N GLN A 193 4.15 -6.00 2.52
CA GLN A 193 2.71 -5.81 2.76
C GLN A 193 2.00 -5.67 1.42
N LEU A 194 1.40 -6.78 0.98
CA LEU A 194 0.50 -6.86 -0.17
C LEU A 194 -0.85 -7.37 0.30
N MET A 195 -1.91 -6.77 -0.22
CA MET A 195 -3.27 -7.25 -0.04
C MET A 195 -3.97 -7.36 -1.38
N ILE A 196 -4.65 -8.49 -1.58
CA ILE A 196 -5.59 -8.68 -2.68
C ILE A 196 -6.99 -8.56 -2.08
N ILE A 197 -7.83 -7.70 -2.66
CA ILE A 197 -9.19 -7.44 -2.21
C ILE A 197 -10.13 -8.02 -3.25
N VAL A 198 -10.92 -9.00 -2.84
CA VAL A 198 -11.83 -9.74 -3.72
C VAL A 198 -13.24 -9.72 -3.15
N GLU A 199 -14.22 -10.06 -3.99
CA GLU A 199 -15.61 -10.18 -3.54
C GLU A 199 -15.78 -11.21 -2.41
N PHE A 200 -16.72 -10.94 -1.50
CA PHE A 200 -16.98 -11.83 -0.38
C PHE A 200 -18.05 -12.88 -0.73
N CYS A 201 -17.63 -14.15 -0.81
CA CYS A 201 -18.54 -15.28 -1.00
C CYS A 201 -19.23 -15.65 0.32
N GLN A 202 -20.48 -15.19 0.53
CA GLN A 202 -21.18 -15.30 1.80
C GLN A 202 -21.41 -16.74 2.32
N TYR A 203 -21.41 -17.73 1.42
CA TYR A 203 -21.72 -19.12 1.75
C TYR A 203 -20.49 -20.01 2.00
N GLY A 204 -19.28 -19.49 1.79
CA GLY A 204 -18.05 -20.27 1.95
C GLY A 204 -17.74 -21.19 0.74
N ASN A 205 -16.79 -22.13 0.90
CA ASN A 205 -16.55 -23.15 -0.12
C ASN A 205 -17.76 -24.05 -0.36
N LEU A 206 -17.85 -24.49 -1.61
CA LEU A 206 -18.86 -25.42 -2.08
C LEU A 206 -18.85 -26.75 -1.31
N HIS A 207 -17.68 -27.27 -0.94
CA HIS A 207 -17.58 -28.54 -0.21
C HIS A 207 -18.34 -28.49 1.13
N ASN A 208 -18.03 -27.51 1.99
CA ASN A 208 -18.72 -27.33 3.26
C ASN A 208 -20.18 -26.94 3.07
N TYR A 209 -20.49 -26.17 2.04
CA TYR A 209 -21.86 -25.81 1.71
C TYR A 209 -22.69 -27.06 1.39
N LEU A 210 -22.20 -27.94 0.52
CA LEU A 210 -22.86 -29.20 0.16
C LEU A 210 -22.97 -30.13 1.37
N LEU A 211 -21.93 -30.24 2.20
CA LEU A 211 -22.00 -31.06 3.42
C LEU A 211 -23.09 -30.59 4.40
N ARG A 212 -23.27 -29.28 4.55
CA ARG A 212 -24.32 -28.71 5.42
C ARG A 212 -25.74 -28.91 4.88
N HIS A 213 -25.88 -29.07 3.56
CA HIS A 213 -27.17 -29.23 2.88
C HIS A 213 -27.34 -30.63 2.29
N ARG A 214 -26.54 -31.61 2.75
CA ARG A 214 -26.58 -32.99 2.22
C ARG A 214 -27.96 -33.63 2.39
N ASP A 215 -28.68 -33.25 3.44
CA ASP A 215 -30.00 -33.79 3.77
C ASP A 215 -31.09 -33.20 2.85
N ASP A 216 -30.86 -31.98 2.31
CA ASP A 216 -31.73 -31.31 1.36
C ASP A 216 -31.39 -31.66 -0.11
N PHE A 217 -30.22 -32.26 -0.35
CA PHE A 217 -29.72 -32.54 -1.68
C PHE A 217 -30.64 -33.50 -2.43
N VAL A 218 -31.00 -33.10 -3.65
CA VAL A 218 -31.83 -33.90 -4.55
C VAL A 218 -30.95 -34.33 -5.69
N ASN A 219 -30.60 -35.62 -5.73
CA ASN A 219 -29.91 -36.15 -6.88
C ASN A 219 -30.89 -36.21 -8.06
N GLN A 220 -30.75 -35.26 -9.00
CA GLN A 220 -31.54 -35.19 -10.22
C GLN A 220 -30.91 -36.02 -11.35
N LEU A 221 -29.74 -36.62 -11.15
CA LEU A 221 -29.12 -37.51 -12.11
C LEU A 221 -29.68 -38.92 -11.92
N ASP A 222 -30.31 -39.44 -12.96
CA ASP A 222 -30.63 -40.84 -13.05
C ASP A 222 -29.36 -41.64 -13.35
N HIS A 223 -28.95 -42.47 -12.40
CA HIS A 223 -27.74 -43.28 -12.49
C HIS A 223 -27.78 -44.34 -13.60
N THR A 224 -28.97 -44.70 -14.10
CA THR A 224 -29.13 -45.70 -15.15
C THR A 224 -29.12 -45.10 -16.55
N THR A 225 -29.65 -43.89 -16.71
CA THR A 225 -29.76 -43.24 -18.03
C THR A 225 -28.74 -42.12 -18.25
N GLY A 226 -28.08 -41.64 -17.19
CA GLY A 226 -27.15 -40.51 -17.24
C GLY A 226 -27.83 -39.16 -17.55
N LYS A 227 -29.17 -39.12 -17.55
CA LYS A 227 -29.95 -37.92 -17.88
C LYS A 227 -30.36 -37.16 -16.62
N LEU A 228 -30.44 -35.84 -16.74
CA LEU A 228 -30.99 -34.98 -15.70
C LEU A 228 -32.51 -35.05 -15.71
N ASN A 229 -33.11 -35.48 -14.60
CA ASN A 229 -34.53 -35.42 -14.36
C ASN A 229 -34.89 -34.13 -13.61
N LEU A 230 -35.10 -33.06 -14.38
CA LEU A 230 -35.44 -31.73 -13.86
C LEU A 230 -36.80 -31.68 -13.13
N ALA A 231 -37.68 -32.65 -13.36
CA ALA A 231 -38.98 -32.70 -12.69
C ALA A 231 -38.86 -32.97 -11.18
N LEU A 232 -37.89 -33.80 -10.78
CA LEU A 232 -37.61 -34.10 -9.36
C LEU A 232 -37.16 -32.84 -8.59
N GLY A 233 -36.37 -31.99 -9.24
CA GLY A 233 -35.96 -30.70 -8.69
C GLY A 233 -37.14 -29.74 -8.51
N MET A 234 -38.01 -29.66 -9.52
CA MET A 234 -39.18 -28.77 -9.50
C MET A 234 -40.25 -29.19 -8.49
N GLU A 235 -40.46 -30.49 -8.24
CA GLU A 235 -41.46 -30.99 -7.27
C GLU A 235 -41.05 -30.69 -5.80
N LYS A 236 -39.75 -30.79 -5.48
CA LYS A 236 -39.25 -30.39 -4.15
C LYS A 236 -39.22 -28.86 -4.00
N PHE A 237 -38.97 -28.12 -5.07
CA PHE A 237 -39.01 -26.65 -5.07
C PHE A 237 -40.43 -26.10 -4.85
N SER A 238 -41.45 -26.74 -5.43
CA SER A 238 -42.86 -26.37 -5.17
C SER A 238 -43.30 -26.71 -3.75
N ARG A 239 -42.80 -27.82 -3.17
CA ARG A 239 -43.03 -28.17 -1.75
C ARG A 239 -42.33 -27.21 -0.78
N SER A 240 -41.10 -26.76 -1.07
CA SER A 240 -40.37 -25.83 -0.19
C SER A 240 -40.86 -24.38 -0.27
N GLN A 241 -41.48 -23.95 -1.38
CA GLN A 241 -42.12 -22.62 -1.45
C GLN A 241 -43.36 -22.47 -0.55
N SER A 242 -43.97 -23.57 -0.12
CA SER A 242 -45.12 -23.55 0.80
C SER A 242 -44.70 -23.25 2.26
N THR A 243 -43.45 -23.54 2.62
CA THR A 243 -42.86 -23.21 3.94
C THR A 243 -41.89 -22.06 3.79
N LYS A 244 -42.30 -20.87 4.25
CA LYS A 244 -41.56 -19.60 4.24
C LYS A 244 -40.03 -19.75 4.34
N ASN A 245 -39.32 -19.63 3.22
CA ASN A 245 -38.03 -18.92 3.09
C ASN A 245 -37.61 -18.86 1.60
N LYS A 246 -37.59 -17.65 1.04
CA LYS A 246 -37.12 -17.38 -0.33
C LYS A 246 -35.59 -17.39 -0.36
N THR A 247 -34.99 -18.53 -0.70
CA THR A 247 -33.59 -18.58 -1.15
C THR A 247 -33.57 -19.24 -2.53
N LYS A 248 -33.27 -18.44 -3.57
CA LYS A 248 -33.08 -18.95 -4.94
C LYS A 248 -31.75 -19.70 -5.00
N TYR A 249 -31.81 -21.02 -5.20
CA TYR A 249 -30.64 -21.85 -5.43
C TYR A 249 -30.17 -21.67 -6.87
N TYR A 250 -29.06 -20.95 -7.06
CA TYR A 250 -28.25 -21.03 -8.27
C TYR A 250 -27.09 -21.97 -7.95
N ILE A 251 -27.26 -23.26 -8.20
CA ILE A 251 -26.18 -24.25 -8.14
C ILE A 251 -26.15 -24.94 -9.49
N LEU A 252 -25.21 -24.52 -10.34
CA LEU A 252 -24.52 -25.31 -11.37
C LEU A 252 -23.71 -24.36 -12.27
N GLN A 253 -22.49 -24.03 -11.85
CA GLN A 253 -21.29 -23.96 -12.72
C GLN A 253 -20.11 -23.46 -11.91
N THR A 254 -19.26 -24.37 -11.42
CA THR A 254 -17.90 -23.99 -11.01
C THR A 254 -16.96 -25.19 -11.22
N PHE A 255 -16.28 -25.17 -12.35
CA PHE A 255 -15.01 -25.81 -12.66
C PHE A 255 -14.33 -24.79 -13.59
N LEU A 256 -13.09 -24.34 -13.40
CA LEU A 256 -11.82 -25.07 -13.32
C LEU A 256 -10.79 -24.15 -12.63
N PHE A 257 -10.03 -24.65 -11.66
CA PHE A 257 -8.54 -24.57 -11.58
C PHE A 257 -8.11 -25.30 -10.29
N PRO A 258 -7.08 -26.17 -10.34
CA PRO A 258 -6.61 -26.89 -9.18
C PRO A 258 -5.58 -26.04 -8.45
N THR A 259 -6.01 -25.10 -7.61
CA THR A 259 -5.25 -24.78 -6.40
C THR A 259 -6.22 -24.40 -5.30
N THR A 260 -6.09 -25.13 -4.21
CA THR A 260 -6.74 -24.93 -2.93
C THR A 260 -6.82 -23.43 -2.58
N PHE A 261 -8.02 -22.97 -2.21
CA PHE A 261 -8.37 -21.62 -1.72
C PHE A 261 -8.66 -20.53 -2.75
N LEU A 262 -9.92 -20.48 -3.16
CA LEU A 262 -10.71 -19.24 -3.16
C LEU A 262 -12.08 -19.55 -2.54
N VAL A 263 -12.09 -19.40 -1.20
CA VAL A 263 -13.20 -19.61 -0.23
C VAL A 263 -13.66 -21.04 -0.05
#